data_AF-A0A9D1T5D0-F1
#
_entry.id   AF-A0A9D1T5D0-F1
#
_cell.length_a   1.000
_cell.length_b   1.000
_cell.length_c   1.000
_cell.angle_alpha   90.00
_cell.angle_beta   90.00
_cell.angle_gamma   90.00
#
_symmetry.space_group_name_H-M   'P 1'
#
loop_
_entity.id
_entity.type
_entity.pdbx_description
1 polymer ?
#
loop_
_entity_poly.entity_id
_entity_poly.type
_entity_poly.pdbx_seq_one_letter_code
_entity_poly.pdbx_strand_id
1 'polypeptide(L)'
;MAYKIVLDAGHGGEDPGAVYKDRQEKDDTLRLTMAVGDILEKNGVDVVYTRTTDVYQTPFQKARIANEEGADFFISFHRNSSPSPNQYSGVEALVYDKSGIKLEMAENIVNALEKVGFRNLGVKARPGLVVLRRTRMPAVLVEAGFLNTDADNQLFDDKFDEIAQAIASAIMETLDIGTESGENGSGMQEDSDSVFYRVQVGAFRDRQNADNLNYELEAKGYPSFIMAGDGLYRVQVGAFRQLDNAVAMERRLRQDGYNTMLTTR
;
A
#
# COMPACT_ATOMS: atom_id res chain seq x y z
N MET A 1 8.03 9.19 -12.27
CA MET A 1 7.17 9.85 -11.26
C MET A 1 6.63 8.76 -10.37
N ALA A 2 6.69 8.92 -9.04
CA ALA A 2 6.06 7.97 -8.12
C ALA A 2 4.54 8.00 -8.35
N TYR A 3 3.91 6.82 -8.38
CA TYR A 3 2.45 6.73 -8.46
C TYR A 3 1.84 7.31 -7.19
N LYS A 4 0.80 8.13 -7.35
CA LYS A 4 -0.06 8.56 -6.25
C LYS A 4 -1.26 7.63 -6.15
N ILE A 5 -1.42 6.96 -5.02
CA ILE A 5 -2.53 6.04 -4.77
C ILE A 5 -3.36 6.56 -3.60
N VAL A 6 -4.67 6.70 -3.81
CA VAL A 6 -5.60 6.94 -2.72
C VAL A 6 -6.10 5.61 -2.19
N LEU A 7 -5.82 5.34 -0.91
CA LEU A 7 -6.31 4.18 -0.20
C LEU A 7 -7.54 4.56 0.63
N ASP A 8 -8.61 3.80 0.46
CA ASP A 8 -9.87 4.02 1.12
C ASP A 8 -10.17 2.90 2.12
N ALA A 9 -10.20 3.25 3.40
CA ALA A 9 -10.75 2.38 4.42
C ALA A 9 -12.28 2.47 4.38
N GLY A 10 -12.94 1.40 3.91
CA GLY A 10 -14.40 1.31 3.84
C GLY A 10 -15.08 1.66 5.16
N HIS A 11 -16.29 2.23 5.09
CA HIS A 11 -17.10 2.61 6.26
C HIS A 11 -16.39 3.63 7.18
N GLY A 12 -16.77 3.70 8.47
CA GLY A 12 -16.18 4.54 9.50
C GLY A 12 -17.21 5.34 10.31
N GLY A 13 -16.87 5.70 11.54
CA GLY A 13 -17.72 6.45 12.46
C GLY A 13 -19.03 5.73 12.75
N GLU A 14 -20.15 6.39 12.41
CA GLU A 14 -21.50 5.88 12.61
C GLU A 14 -21.90 4.75 11.64
N ASP A 15 -21.13 4.54 10.58
CA ASP A 15 -21.30 3.42 9.65
C ASP A 15 -20.32 2.30 10.02
N PRO A 16 -20.77 1.21 10.67
CA PRO A 16 -19.91 0.10 11.04
C PRO A 16 -19.58 -0.83 9.87
N GLY A 17 -20.30 -0.71 8.74
CA GLY A 17 -20.33 -1.73 7.70
C GLY A 17 -21.00 -3.02 8.17
N ALA A 18 -20.52 -4.16 7.68
CA ALA A 18 -20.93 -5.45 8.20
C ALA A 18 -20.56 -5.57 9.70
N VAL A 19 -21.42 -6.27 10.46
CA VAL A 19 -21.20 -6.56 11.88
C VAL A 19 -21.42 -8.04 12.10
N TYR A 20 -20.48 -8.69 12.78
CA TYR A 20 -20.59 -10.08 13.18
C TYR A 20 -20.05 -10.28 14.59
N LYS A 21 -20.93 -10.65 15.52
CA LYS A 21 -20.66 -10.62 16.98
C LYS A 21 -20.19 -9.21 17.36
N ASP A 22 -19.02 -9.08 18.01
CA ASP A 22 -18.47 -7.79 18.41
C ASP A 22 -17.53 -7.16 17.35
N ARG A 23 -17.30 -7.84 16.22
CA ARG A 23 -16.42 -7.39 15.14
C ARG A 23 -17.17 -6.51 14.15
N GLN A 24 -16.57 -5.36 13.80
CA GLN A 24 -17.13 -4.40 12.84
C GLN A 24 -16.19 -4.26 11.65
N GLU A 25 -16.76 -4.22 10.45
CA GLU A 25 -15.98 -4.08 9.22
C GLU A 25 -15.11 -2.83 9.21
N LYS A 26 -15.63 -1.69 9.70
CA LYS A 26 -14.89 -0.41 9.71
C LYS A 26 -13.53 -0.46 10.42
N ASP A 27 -13.38 -1.35 11.42
CA ASP A 27 -12.16 -1.50 12.20
C ASP A 27 -11.14 -2.35 11.43
N ASP A 28 -11.61 -3.45 10.82
CA ASP A 28 -10.79 -4.29 9.94
C ASP A 28 -10.29 -3.53 8.72
N THR A 29 -11.16 -2.76 8.07
CA THR A 29 -10.80 -1.99 6.88
C THR A 29 -9.80 -0.91 7.22
N LEU A 30 -9.96 -0.20 8.34
CA LEU A 30 -8.97 0.79 8.79
C LEU A 30 -7.62 0.12 9.02
N ARG A 31 -7.60 -0.97 9.80
CA ARG A 31 -6.37 -1.69 10.14
C ARG A 31 -5.65 -2.19 8.89
N LEU A 32 -6.37 -2.82 7.96
CA LEU A 32 -5.81 -3.31 6.71
C LEU A 32 -5.29 -2.17 5.82
N THR A 33 -6.06 -1.09 5.70
CA THR A 33 -5.68 0.07 4.87
C THR A 33 -4.38 0.69 5.36
N MET A 34 -4.24 0.89 6.68
CA MET A 34 -3.02 1.45 7.27
C MET A 34 -1.81 0.54 7.03
N ALA A 35 -1.98 -0.78 7.21
CA ALA A 35 -0.90 -1.75 6.99
C ALA A 35 -0.44 -1.82 5.52
N VAL A 36 -1.39 -1.87 4.57
CA VAL A 36 -1.06 -1.85 3.14
C VAL A 36 -0.39 -0.53 2.76
N GLY A 37 -0.93 0.59 3.24
CA GLY A 37 -0.37 1.91 2.94
C GLY A 37 1.05 2.09 3.46
N ASP A 38 1.36 1.67 4.69
CA ASP A 38 2.72 1.72 5.24
C ASP A 38 3.73 0.94 4.38
N ILE A 39 3.35 -0.24 3.88
CA ILE A 39 4.20 -1.03 2.97
C ILE A 39 4.41 -0.29 1.65
N LEU A 40 3.37 0.29 1.07
CA LEU A 40 3.46 1.04 -0.19
C LEU A 40 4.31 2.31 -0.03
N GLU A 41 4.12 3.07 1.04
CA GLU A 41 4.92 4.28 1.36
C GLU A 41 6.40 3.95 1.51
N LYS A 42 6.73 2.86 2.23
CA LYS A 42 8.11 2.36 2.38
C LYS A 42 8.75 1.97 1.05
N ASN A 43 7.94 1.56 0.07
CA ASN A 43 8.39 1.23 -1.29
C ASN A 43 8.27 2.41 -2.27
N GLY A 44 8.09 3.64 -1.76
CA GLY A 44 8.18 4.86 -2.56
C GLY A 44 6.91 5.24 -3.33
N VAL A 45 5.76 4.66 -2.97
CA VAL A 45 4.44 5.09 -3.46
C VAL A 45 3.98 6.31 -2.67
N ASP A 46 3.39 7.30 -3.34
CA ASP A 46 2.74 8.45 -2.69
C ASP A 46 1.32 8.05 -2.28
N VAL A 47 1.10 7.80 -0.98
CA VAL A 47 -0.18 7.29 -0.47
C VAL A 47 -0.98 8.42 0.16
N VAL A 48 -2.26 8.51 -0.23
CA VAL A 48 -3.25 9.36 0.45
C VAL A 48 -4.36 8.51 1.03
N TYR A 49 -4.67 8.68 2.30
CA TYR A 49 -5.75 7.95 2.96
C TYR A 49 -7.05 8.76 2.92
N THR A 50 -8.18 8.12 2.62
CA THR A 50 -9.49 8.78 2.81
C THR A 50 -9.73 9.07 4.29
N ARG A 51 -9.37 8.13 5.18
CA ARG A 51 -9.36 8.29 6.64
C ARG A 51 -8.22 7.51 7.28
N THR A 52 -7.67 8.06 8.36
CA THR A 52 -6.66 7.40 9.22
C THR A 52 -7.19 7.15 10.64
N THR A 53 -8.43 7.53 10.91
CA THR A 53 -9.12 7.36 12.20
C THR A 53 -10.55 6.86 11.97
N ASP A 54 -11.26 6.57 13.06
CA ASP A 54 -12.66 6.15 13.01
C ASP A 54 -13.61 7.34 12.78
N VAL A 55 -13.69 7.78 11.52
CA VAL A 55 -14.56 8.88 11.08
C VAL A 55 -15.41 8.44 9.89
N TYR A 56 -16.66 8.89 9.88
CA TYR A 56 -17.56 8.64 8.76
C TYR A 56 -17.24 9.55 7.57
N GLN A 57 -17.25 8.96 6.37
CA GLN A 57 -17.20 9.68 5.11
C GLN A 57 -18.15 9.03 4.12
N THR A 58 -18.95 9.85 3.45
CA THR A 58 -19.83 9.38 2.37
C THR A 58 -18.99 8.85 1.19
N PRO A 59 -19.53 7.91 0.40
CA PRO A 59 -18.87 7.45 -0.83
C PRO A 59 -18.51 8.58 -1.81
N PHE A 60 -19.30 9.65 -1.84
CA PHE A 60 -19.01 10.83 -2.66
C PHE A 60 -17.82 11.64 -2.14
N GLN A 61 -17.67 11.77 -0.82
CA GLN A 61 -16.51 12.44 -0.23
C GLN A 61 -15.23 11.65 -0.50
N LYS A 62 -15.27 10.31 -0.35
CA LYS A 62 -14.13 9.42 -0.65
C LYS A 62 -13.67 9.57 -2.11
N ALA A 63 -14.60 9.52 -3.07
CA ALA A 63 -14.29 9.75 -4.48
C ALA A 63 -13.79 11.18 -4.76
N ARG A 64 -14.33 12.19 -4.05
CA ARG A 64 -13.90 13.59 -4.20
C ARG A 64 -12.45 13.77 -3.75
N ILE A 65 -12.07 13.22 -2.60
CA ILE A 65 -10.67 13.24 -2.10
C ILE A 65 -9.74 12.72 -3.20
N ALA A 66 -10.03 11.53 -3.74
CA ALA A 66 -9.19 10.94 -4.77
C ALA A 66 -9.05 11.80 -6.03
N ASN A 67 -10.15 12.44 -6.45
CA ASN A 67 -10.16 13.31 -7.62
C ASN A 67 -9.43 14.64 -7.40
N GLU A 68 -9.53 15.22 -6.19
CA GLU A 68 -8.88 16.49 -5.82
C GLU A 68 -7.36 16.29 -5.65
N GLU A 69 -6.94 15.12 -5.17
CA GLU A 69 -5.54 14.74 -5.06
C GLU A 69 -4.85 14.46 -6.40
N GLY A 70 -5.63 14.28 -7.47
CA GLY A 70 -5.11 13.88 -8.77
C GLY A 70 -4.43 12.52 -8.74
N ALA A 71 -4.97 11.57 -7.96
CA ALA A 71 -4.38 10.26 -7.82
C ALA A 71 -4.40 9.45 -9.12
N ASP A 72 -3.38 8.62 -9.30
CA ASP A 72 -3.25 7.68 -10.42
C ASP A 72 -4.14 6.44 -10.22
N PHE A 73 -4.37 6.04 -8.97
CA PHE A 73 -5.22 4.90 -8.60
C PHE A 73 -6.03 5.17 -7.35
N PHE A 74 -7.20 4.52 -7.27
CA PHE A 74 -8.03 4.46 -6.07
C PHE A 74 -8.26 3.01 -5.67
N ILE A 75 -7.94 2.66 -4.43
CA ILE A 75 -8.08 1.29 -3.91
C ILE A 75 -8.86 1.35 -2.61
N SER A 76 -10.02 0.69 -2.56
CA SER A 76 -10.90 0.66 -1.39
C SER A 76 -10.90 -0.73 -0.76
N PHE A 77 -10.75 -0.81 0.56
CA PHE A 77 -10.71 -2.06 1.31
C PHE A 77 -11.99 -2.26 2.11
N HIS A 78 -12.56 -3.46 1.99
CA HIS A 78 -13.82 -3.88 2.58
C HIS A 78 -13.74 -5.33 3.10
N ARG A 79 -14.73 -5.73 3.89
CA ARG A 79 -14.98 -7.14 4.25
C ARG A 79 -16.38 -7.50 3.77
N ASN A 80 -16.49 -8.61 3.05
CA ASN A 80 -17.77 -9.02 2.50
C ASN A 80 -18.70 -9.51 3.63
N SER A 81 -19.98 -9.70 3.31
CA SER A 81 -20.91 -10.37 4.21
C SER A 81 -21.95 -11.16 3.43
N SER A 82 -22.47 -12.21 4.05
CA SER A 82 -23.53 -13.05 3.51
C SER A 82 -24.82 -12.95 4.33
N PRO A 83 -25.99 -13.35 3.80
CA PRO A 83 -27.25 -13.30 4.54
C PRO A 83 -27.28 -14.13 5.82
N SER A 84 -26.50 -15.22 5.89
CA SER A 84 -26.38 -16.09 7.06
C SER A 84 -24.92 -16.33 7.42
N PRO A 85 -24.55 -16.39 8.71
CA PRO A 85 -23.17 -16.68 9.12
C PRO A 85 -22.62 -17.95 8.48
N ASN A 86 -21.33 -17.93 8.11
CA ASN A 86 -20.61 -19.04 7.49
C ASN A 86 -21.20 -19.56 6.16
N GLN A 87 -22.06 -18.79 5.49
CA GLN A 87 -22.68 -19.20 4.23
C GLN A 87 -21.69 -19.11 3.05
N TYR A 88 -20.89 -18.05 3.00
CA TYR A 88 -19.93 -17.79 1.93
C TYR A 88 -18.55 -17.46 2.50
N SER A 89 -17.50 -17.79 1.77
CA SER A 89 -16.11 -17.54 2.16
C SER A 89 -15.27 -17.18 0.95
N GLY A 90 -14.17 -16.48 1.19
CA GLY A 90 -13.21 -16.10 0.17
C GLY A 90 -13.17 -14.62 -0.17
N VAL A 91 -12.28 -14.29 -1.09
CA VAL A 91 -11.93 -12.93 -1.49
C VAL A 91 -12.44 -12.63 -2.89
N GLU A 92 -12.89 -11.39 -3.11
CA GLU A 92 -13.22 -10.88 -4.43
C GLU A 92 -12.72 -9.45 -4.59
N ALA A 93 -12.64 -8.99 -5.84
CA ALA A 93 -12.44 -7.59 -6.14
C ALA A 93 -13.52 -7.08 -7.08
N LEU A 94 -13.92 -5.83 -6.90
CA LEU A 94 -14.98 -5.16 -7.63
C LEU A 94 -14.37 -3.99 -8.42
N VAL A 95 -14.71 -3.93 -9.70
CA VAL A 95 -14.27 -2.87 -10.63
C VAL A 95 -15.47 -2.25 -11.35
N TYR A 96 -15.33 -1.04 -11.89
CA TYR A 96 -16.43 -0.42 -12.65
C TYR A 96 -16.86 -1.28 -13.85
N ASP A 97 -15.87 -1.72 -14.63
CA ASP A 97 -15.97 -2.64 -15.77
C ASP A 97 -14.70 -3.50 -15.85
N LYS A 98 -14.79 -4.65 -16.53
CA LYS A 98 -13.68 -5.60 -16.69
C LYS A 98 -12.75 -5.16 -17.83
N SER A 99 -11.98 -4.09 -17.61
CA SER A 99 -11.06 -3.56 -18.62
C SER A 99 -9.86 -2.85 -18.01
N GLY A 100 -8.75 -2.82 -18.75
CA GLY A 100 -7.55 -2.04 -18.44
C GLY A 100 -6.85 -2.44 -17.14
N ILE A 101 -5.91 -1.58 -16.71
CA ILE A 101 -4.99 -1.85 -15.59
C ILE A 101 -5.69 -2.10 -14.24
N LYS A 102 -6.90 -1.57 -14.01
CA LYS A 102 -7.68 -1.88 -12.79
C LYS A 102 -8.13 -3.34 -12.73
N LEU A 103 -8.43 -3.96 -13.88
CA LEU A 103 -8.80 -5.37 -13.92
C LEU A 103 -7.59 -6.23 -13.58
N GLU A 104 -6.45 -5.94 -14.21
CA GLU A 104 -5.19 -6.62 -13.94
C GLU A 104 -4.78 -6.48 -12.47
N MET A 105 -4.84 -5.27 -11.91
CA MET A 105 -4.59 -5.03 -10.48
C MET A 105 -5.52 -5.84 -9.57
N ALA A 106 -6.81 -5.86 -9.90
CA ALA A 106 -7.81 -6.61 -9.13
C ALA A 106 -7.56 -8.12 -9.20
N GLU A 107 -7.19 -8.65 -10.37
CA GLU A 107 -6.85 -10.06 -10.55
C GLU A 107 -5.57 -10.43 -9.79
N ASN A 108 -4.53 -9.60 -9.86
CA ASN A 108 -3.28 -9.80 -9.14
C ASN A 108 -3.51 -9.81 -7.62
N ILE A 109 -4.30 -8.88 -7.08
CA ILE A 109 -4.64 -8.84 -5.65
C ILE A 109 -5.40 -10.10 -5.22
N VAL A 110 -6.44 -10.49 -5.95
CA VAL A 110 -7.25 -11.66 -5.60
C VAL A 110 -6.43 -12.95 -5.67
N ASN A 111 -5.58 -13.10 -6.70
CA ASN A 111 -4.66 -14.24 -6.84
C ASN A 111 -3.60 -14.28 -5.72
N ALA A 112 -3.11 -13.12 -5.29
CA ALA A 112 -2.16 -13.04 -4.17
C ALA A 112 -2.81 -13.47 -2.85
N LEU A 113 -4.05 -13.03 -2.59
CA LEU A 113 -4.82 -13.44 -1.42
C LEU A 113 -5.22 -14.93 -1.44
N GLU A 114 -5.45 -15.51 -2.62
CA GLU A 114 -5.63 -16.96 -2.77
C GLU A 114 -4.40 -17.74 -2.28
N LYS A 115 -3.18 -17.28 -2.63
CA LYS A 115 -1.94 -17.91 -2.18
C LYS A 115 -1.75 -17.82 -0.67
N VAL A 116 -2.31 -16.80 -0.01
CA VAL A 116 -2.32 -16.69 1.46
C VAL A 116 -3.22 -17.76 2.09
N GLY A 117 -4.29 -18.18 1.40
CA GLY A 117 -5.16 -19.28 1.79
C GLY A 117 -6.66 -19.02 1.60
N PHE A 118 -7.06 -17.84 1.12
CA PHE A 118 -8.47 -17.55 0.87
C PHE A 118 -8.98 -18.30 -0.35
N ARG A 119 -10.29 -18.58 -0.37
CA ARG A 119 -10.96 -18.99 -1.61
C ARG A 119 -11.00 -17.82 -2.60
N ASN A 120 -10.58 -18.04 -3.85
CA ASN A 120 -10.67 -17.06 -4.92
C ASN A 120 -12.10 -17.01 -5.50
N LEU A 121 -12.79 -15.86 -5.38
CA LEU A 121 -14.11 -15.62 -5.99
C LEU A 121 -14.03 -14.75 -7.26
N GLY A 122 -12.81 -14.36 -7.65
CA GLY A 122 -12.50 -13.61 -8.85
C GLY A 122 -12.89 -12.13 -8.80
N VAL A 123 -12.86 -11.50 -9.98
CA VAL A 123 -13.19 -10.08 -10.16
C VAL A 123 -14.60 -9.91 -10.73
N LYS A 124 -15.38 -8.96 -10.21
CA LYS A 124 -16.75 -8.65 -10.65
C LYS A 124 -16.91 -7.19 -11.07
N ALA A 125 -17.67 -6.94 -12.14
CA ALA A 125 -18.05 -5.59 -12.53
C ALA A 125 -19.22 -5.08 -11.68
N ARG A 126 -19.09 -3.90 -11.08
CA ARG A 126 -20.09 -3.25 -10.22
C ARG A 126 -20.20 -1.75 -10.55
N PRO A 127 -20.70 -1.40 -11.75
CA PRO A 127 -20.76 0.00 -12.21
C PRO A 127 -21.67 0.91 -11.37
N GLY A 128 -22.53 0.33 -10.51
CA GLY A 128 -23.40 1.08 -9.60
C GLY A 128 -22.71 1.62 -8.35
N LEU A 129 -21.52 1.12 -7.98
CA LEU A 129 -20.82 1.56 -6.77
C LEU A 129 -20.28 2.97 -6.95
N VAL A 130 -20.60 3.86 -6.01
CA VAL A 130 -20.32 5.29 -6.12
C VAL A 130 -18.81 5.55 -6.21
N VAL A 131 -18.01 4.91 -5.36
CA VAL A 131 -16.55 5.09 -5.37
C VAL A 131 -15.94 4.65 -6.70
N LEU A 132 -16.37 3.53 -7.28
CA LEU A 132 -15.86 3.04 -8.58
C LEU A 132 -16.33 3.89 -9.76
N ARG A 133 -17.51 4.51 -9.66
CA ARG A 133 -18.12 5.29 -10.76
C ARG A 133 -17.72 6.77 -10.73
N ARG A 134 -17.40 7.33 -9.56
CA ARG A 134 -17.19 8.78 -9.36
C ARG A 134 -15.73 9.17 -9.23
N THR A 135 -14.81 8.22 -9.10
CA THR A 135 -13.38 8.44 -9.30
C THR A 135 -13.07 8.65 -10.79
N ARG A 136 -12.08 9.51 -11.07
CA ARG A 136 -11.62 9.81 -12.44
C ARG A 136 -10.46 8.92 -12.89
N MET A 137 -9.85 8.22 -11.95
CA MET A 137 -8.75 7.29 -12.16
C MET A 137 -9.22 5.83 -12.04
N PRO A 138 -8.42 4.85 -12.53
CA PRO A 138 -8.68 3.43 -12.30
C PRO A 138 -8.94 3.11 -10.82
N ALA A 139 -10.02 2.39 -10.55
CA ALA A 139 -10.49 2.11 -9.19
C ALA A 139 -10.76 0.61 -8.98
N VAL A 140 -10.31 0.10 -7.82
CA VAL A 140 -10.53 -1.26 -7.36
C VAL A 140 -11.12 -1.22 -5.94
N LEU A 141 -12.12 -2.05 -5.68
CA LEU A 141 -12.60 -2.31 -4.32
C LEU A 141 -12.32 -3.78 -3.98
N VAL A 142 -11.56 -4.02 -2.91
CA VAL A 142 -11.15 -5.35 -2.47
C VAL A 142 -12.02 -5.79 -1.30
N GLU A 143 -12.70 -6.92 -1.46
CA GLU A 143 -13.45 -7.61 -0.40
C GLU A 143 -12.53 -8.68 0.22
N ALA A 144 -11.84 -8.33 1.30
CA ALA A 144 -10.77 -9.13 1.91
C ALA A 144 -11.30 -10.25 2.83
N GLY A 145 -12.21 -11.09 2.32
CA GLY A 145 -12.85 -12.17 3.08
C GLY A 145 -14.21 -11.77 3.65
N PHE A 146 -15.04 -12.75 4.01
CA PHE A 146 -16.36 -12.52 4.60
C PHE A 146 -16.25 -12.29 6.12
N LEU A 147 -16.72 -11.13 6.60
CA LEU A 147 -16.72 -10.78 8.02
C LEU A 147 -17.57 -11.76 8.85
N ASN A 148 -18.66 -12.27 8.28
CA ASN A 148 -19.56 -13.19 8.97
C ASN A 148 -19.21 -14.67 8.78
N THR A 149 -17.95 -14.96 8.43
CA THR A 149 -17.42 -16.32 8.29
C THR A 149 -16.24 -16.52 9.25
N ASP A 150 -16.39 -17.48 10.16
CA ASP A 150 -15.42 -17.72 11.23
C ASP A 150 -14.04 -18.13 10.66
N ALA A 151 -14.01 -18.92 9.59
CA ALA A 151 -12.76 -19.35 8.94
C ALA A 151 -12.01 -18.19 8.24
N ASP A 152 -12.73 -17.28 7.57
CA ASP A 152 -12.12 -16.11 6.93
C ASP A 152 -11.60 -15.13 7.99
N ASN A 153 -12.31 -14.97 9.11
CA ASN A 153 -11.84 -14.17 10.24
C ASN A 153 -10.58 -14.76 10.88
N GLN A 154 -10.57 -16.07 11.12
CA GLN A 154 -9.39 -16.74 11.65
C GLN A 154 -8.19 -16.55 10.72
N LEU A 155 -8.37 -16.78 9.41
CA LEU A 155 -7.30 -16.56 8.43
C LEU A 155 -6.84 -15.11 8.40
N PHE A 156 -7.78 -14.15 8.46
CA PHE A 156 -7.46 -12.72 8.45
C PHE A 156 -6.66 -12.28 9.67
N ASP A 157 -6.92 -12.86 10.84
CA ASP A 157 -6.21 -12.53 12.07
C ASP A 157 -4.86 -13.27 12.15
N ASP A 158 -4.83 -14.57 11.84
CA ASP A 158 -3.63 -15.40 11.90
C ASP A 158 -2.58 -14.99 10.86
N LYS A 159 -3.01 -14.46 9.70
CA LYS A 159 -2.15 -14.10 8.56
C LYS A 159 -2.21 -12.63 8.18
N PHE A 160 -2.57 -11.75 9.11
CA PHE A 160 -2.83 -10.36 8.80
C PHE A 160 -1.69 -9.64 8.04
N ASP A 161 -0.45 -9.83 8.50
CA ASP A 161 0.71 -9.18 7.87
C ASP A 161 0.99 -9.74 6.47
N GLU A 162 0.79 -11.06 6.28
CA GLU A 162 0.92 -11.73 4.99
C GLU A 162 -0.14 -11.25 3.99
N ILE A 163 -1.35 -10.96 4.47
CA ILE A 163 -2.44 -10.36 3.68
C ILE A 163 -2.07 -8.96 3.24
N ALA A 164 -1.63 -8.10 4.17
CA ALA A 164 -1.22 -6.74 3.85
C ALA A 164 -0.05 -6.72 2.85
N GLN A 165 0.95 -7.57 3.06
CA GLN A 165 2.08 -7.73 2.15
C GLN A 165 1.66 -8.26 0.78
N ALA A 166 0.78 -9.27 0.71
CA ALA A 166 0.30 -9.82 -0.54
C ALA A 166 -0.44 -8.78 -1.39
N ILE A 167 -1.29 -7.96 -0.76
CA ILE A 167 -1.99 -6.86 -1.43
C ILE A 167 -0.99 -5.81 -1.93
N ALA A 168 -0.10 -5.33 -1.06
CA ALA A 168 0.86 -4.29 -1.43
C ALA A 168 1.79 -4.76 -2.56
N SER A 169 2.31 -5.99 -2.49
CA SER A 169 3.13 -6.59 -3.53
C SER A 169 2.38 -6.72 -4.86
N ALA A 170 1.11 -7.15 -4.85
CA ALA A 170 0.31 -7.25 -6.06
C ALA A 170 0.03 -5.88 -6.72
N ILE A 171 -0.19 -4.84 -5.91
CA ILE A 171 -0.33 -3.46 -6.39
C ILE A 171 0.99 -3.03 -7.06
N MET A 172 2.11 -3.21 -6.37
CA MET A 172 3.42 -2.81 -6.86
C MET A 172 3.82 -3.57 -8.13
N GLU A 173 3.60 -4.88 -8.20
CA GLU A 173 3.83 -5.71 -9.39
C GLU A 173 3.05 -5.19 -10.59
N THR A 174 1.76 -4.86 -10.39
CA THR A 174 0.91 -4.31 -11.47
C THR A 174 1.42 -2.98 -11.99
N LEU A 175 2.09 -2.20 -11.13
CA LEU A 175 2.59 -0.88 -11.45
C LEU A 175 4.07 -0.89 -11.90
N ASP A 176 4.69 -2.07 -12.00
CA ASP A 176 6.12 -2.27 -12.22
C ASP A 176 7.00 -1.49 -11.21
N ILE A 177 6.53 -1.43 -9.97
CA ILE A 177 7.25 -0.89 -8.82
C ILE A 177 7.99 -2.09 -8.21
N GLY A 178 9.30 -2.19 -8.44
CA GLY A 178 10.10 -3.32 -7.96
C GLY A 178 9.98 -3.52 -6.44
N THR A 179 9.50 -4.68 -6.03
CA THR A 179 9.38 -5.08 -4.62
C THR A 179 10.72 -5.60 -4.10
N GLU A 180 11.36 -4.86 -3.21
CA GLU A 180 12.45 -5.42 -2.40
C GLU A 180 11.86 -6.09 -1.15
N SER A 181 11.59 -7.39 -1.25
CA SER A 181 11.42 -8.27 -0.08
C SER A 181 11.74 -9.73 -0.43
N GLY A 182 12.89 -10.24 0.04
CA GLY A 182 13.22 -11.67 0.12
C GLY A 182 12.33 -12.40 1.15
N GLU A 183 12.28 -13.72 1.29
CA GLU A 183 13.00 -14.91 0.77
C GLU A 183 11.93 -16.03 0.62
N ASN A 184 11.96 -17.03 -0.26
CA ASN A 184 12.92 -18.14 -0.36
C ASN A 184 12.59 -18.99 -1.60
N GLY A 185 13.62 -19.44 -2.36
CA GLY A 185 13.52 -20.69 -3.12
C GLY A 185 13.94 -20.67 -4.60
N SER A 186 15.26 -20.75 -4.82
CA SER A 186 15.97 -21.29 -6.00
C SER A 186 16.13 -20.42 -7.25
N GLY A 187 17.39 -20.13 -7.57
CA GLY A 187 17.83 -19.61 -8.86
C GLY A 187 18.84 -18.49 -8.75
N MET A 188 20.13 -18.85 -8.65
CA MET A 188 21.25 -17.91 -8.76
C MET A 188 21.17 -17.15 -10.10
N GLN A 189 21.12 -15.82 -10.03
CA GLN A 189 22.00 -14.98 -10.86
C GLN A 189 22.14 -13.60 -10.19
N GLU A 190 23.35 -13.34 -9.69
CA GLU A 190 23.77 -11.98 -9.31
C GLU A 190 23.70 -11.10 -10.55
N ASP A 191 22.79 -10.13 -10.57
CA ASP A 191 22.87 -9.03 -11.54
C ASP A 191 23.62 -7.87 -10.87
N SER A 192 24.95 -7.95 -10.96
CA SER A 192 25.90 -6.99 -10.37
C SER A 192 25.90 -5.60 -11.02
N ASP A 193 25.00 -5.32 -11.95
CA ASP A 193 25.04 -4.11 -12.79
C ASP A 193 23.80 -3.19 -12.65
N SER A 194 22.89 -3.46 -11.71
CA SER A 194 21.74 -2.57 -11.49
C SER A 194 22.16 -1.30 -10.73
N VAL A 195 22.29 -0.19 -11.47
CA VAL A 195 22.57 1.15 -10.89
C VAL A 195 21.36 1.60 -10.08
N PHE A 196 21.56 1.78 -8.78
CA PHE A 196 20.56 2.37 -7.89
C PHE A 196 20.91 3.82 -7.57
N TYR A 197 19.92 4.70 -7.70
CA TYR A 197 19.98 6.10 -7.28
C TYR A 197 19.49 6.23 -5.84
N ARG A 198 20.22 6.98 -5.01
CA ARG A 198 19.88 7.23 -3.61
C ARG A 198 20.05 8.70 -3.31
N VAL A 199 19.33 9.21 -2.31
CA VAL A 199 19.48 10.59 -1.86
C VAL A 199 20.25 10.61 -0.55
N GLN A 200 21.51 11.03 -0.57
CA GLN A 200 22.28 11.26 0.65
C GLN A 200 21.85 12.58 1.29
N VAL A 201 21.53 12.54 2.59
CA VAL A 201 21.06 13.68 3.37
C VAL A 201 22.09 14.14 4.40
N GLY A 202 23.04 13.26 4.76
CA GLY A 202 24.14 13.60 5.65
C GLY A 202 25.30 12.61 5.55
N ALA A 203 26.49 13.05 5.96
CA ALA A 203 27.67 12.20 6.10
C ALA A 203 28.44 12.62 7.35
N PHE A 204 28.55 11.72 8.31
CA PHE A 204 29.07 12.01 9.65
C PHE A 204 30.25 11.11 10.01
N ARG A 205 31.25 11.62 10.72
CA ARG A 205 32.30 10.78 11.32
C ARG A 205 31.82 10.09 12.59
N ASP A 206 30.95 10.75 13.33
CA ASP A 206 30.32 10.22 14.53
C ASP A 206 29.01 9.53 14.16
N ARG A 207 28.88 8.26 14.56
CA ARG A 207 27.70 7.44 14.31
C ARG A 207 26.46 8.01 14.97
N GLN A 208 26.57 8.59 16.16
CA GLN A 208 25.40 9.11 16.90
C GLN A 208 24.71 10.23 16.13
N ASN A 209 25.47 11.07 15.41
CA ASN A 209 24.90 12.12 14.56
C ASN A 209 24.15 11.55 13.35
N ALA A 210 24.65 10.45 12.77
CA ALA A 210 23.96 9.74 11.70
C ALA A 210 22.68 9.08 12.21
N ASP A 211 22.73 8.44 13.38
CA ASP A 211 21.57 7.80 14.02
C ASP A 211 20.47 8.83 14.34
N ASN A 212 20.84 10.00 14.88
CA ASN A 212 19.89 11.08 15.18
C ASN A 212 19.19 11.60 13.91
N LEU A 213 19.94 11.82 12.82
CA LEU A 213 19.34 12.26 11.54
C LEU A 213 18.47 11.16 10.93
N ASN A 214 18.90 9.90 11.01
CA ASN A 214 18.11 8.77 10.52
C ASN A 214 16.78 8.65 11.26
N TYR A 215 16.80 8.76 12.60
CA TYR A 215 15.59 8.74 13.41
C TYR A 215 14.64 9.91 13.07
N GLU A 216 15.18 11.12 12.84
CA GLU A 216 14.37 12.26 12.42
C GLU A 216 13.68 12.03 11.08
N LEU A 217 14.41 11.46 10.10
CA LEU A 217 13.89 11.13 8.78
C LEU A 217 12.81 10.04 8.86
N GLU A 218 13.07 8.96 9.61
CA GLU A 218 12.09 7.89 9.87
C GLU A 218 10.82 8.43 10.54
N ALA A 219 10.95 9.31 11.55
CA ALA A 219 9.82 9.93 12.24
C ALA A 219 8.97 10.82 11.32
N LYS A 220 9.55 11.33 10.23
CA LYS A 220 8.84 12.09 9.16
C LYS A 220 8.36 11.19 8.02
N GLY A 221 8.51 9.87 8.15
CA GLY A 221 8.07 8.89 7.16
C GLY A 221 9.00 8.74 5.95
N TYR A 222 10.26 9.17 6.05
CA TYR A 222 11.25 8.91 5.01
C TYR A 222 11.88 7.52 5.18
N PRO A 223 11.99 6.72 4.11
CA PRO A 223 12.66 5.42 4.15
C PRO A 223 14.19 5.62 4.15
N SER A 224 14.75 6.02 5.29
CA SER A 224 16.18 6.28 5.45
C SER A 224 16.95 5.08 5.99
N PHE A 225 18.25 5.03 5.70
CA PHE A 225 19.19 4.08 6.28
C PHE A 225 20.61 4.66 6.33
N ILE A 226 21.49 4.03 7.10
CA ILE A 226 22.88 4.45 7.30
C ILE A 226 23.83 3.49 6.59
N MET A 227 24.72 4.03 5.75
CA MET A 227 25.82 3.31 5.13
C MET A 227 27.16 3.74 5.73
N ALA A 228 27.92 2.77 6.25
CA ALA A 228 29.28 2.99 6.72
C ALA A 228 30.30 2.73 5.61
N GLY A 229 31.23 3.67 5.39
CA GLY A 229 32.30 3.53 4.41
C GLY A 229 33.26 4.71 4.46
N ASP A 230 34.54 4.49 4.14
CA ASP A 230 35.59 5.54 4.13
C ASP A 230 35.72 6.33 5.45
N GLY A 231 35.39 5.71 6.59
CA GLY A 231 35.38 6.37 7.90
C GLY A 231 34.23 7.36 8.11
N LEU A 232 33.17 7.28 7.29
CA LEU A 232 31.95 8.07 7.40
C LEU A 232 30.71 7.17 7.50
N TYR A 233 29.69 7.70 8.18
CA TYR A 233 28.33 7.19 8.25
C TYR A 233 27.45 8.11 7.40
N ARG A 234 27.05 7.63 6.23
CA ARG A 234 26.22 8.35 5.26
C ARG A 234 24.76 7.99 5.48
N VAL A 235 23.94 8.98 5.76
CA VAL A 235 22.48 8.81 5.87
C VAL A 235 21.89 9.01 4.48
N GLN A 236 21.22 7.98 3.97
CA GLN A 236 20.63 7.96 2.64
C GLN A 236 19.13 7.66 2.74
N VAL A 237 18.36 8.17 1.78
CA VAL A 237 16.91 7.97 1.68
C VAL A 237 16.59 7.29 0.36
N GLY A 238 15.91 6.15 0.47
CA GLY A 238 15.48 5.31 -0.64
C GLY A 238 16.62 4.64 -1.42
N ALA A 239 16.23 3.73 -2.31
CA ALA A 239 17.08 3.12 -3.32
C ALA A 239 16.24 2.93 -4.60
N PHE A 240 16.38 3.85 -5.53
CA PHE A 240 15.51 3.96 -6.69
C PHE A 240 16.22 3.42 -7.94
N ARG A 241 15.53 2.60 -8.73
CA ARG A 241 16.03 2.16 -10.06
C ARG A 241 15.93 3.25 -11.13
N GLN A 242 15.02 4.22 -10.95
CA GLN A 242 14.80 5.32 -11.87
C GLN A 242 15.29 6.63 -11.25
N LEU A 243 16.11 7.38 -12.00
CA LEU A 243 16.65 8.68 -11.57
C LEU A 243 15.52 9.67 -11.19
N ASP A 244 14.42 9.70 -11.95
CA ASP A 244 13.31 10.61 -11.70
C ASP A 244 12.67 10.42 -10.32
N ASN A 245 12.63 9.18 -9.81
CA ASN A 245 12.11 8.89 -8.48
C ASN A 245 13.08 9.39 -7.39
N ALA A 246 14.38 9.23 -7.61
CA ALA A 246 15.39 9.79 -6.72
C ALA A 246 15.36 11.34 -6.73
N VAL A 247 15.14 11.96 -7.89
CA VAL A 247 14.98 13.42 -8.02
C VAL A 247 13.71 13.90 -7.32
N ALA A 248 12.60 13.15 -7.40
CA ALA A 248 11.38 13.49 -6.67
C ALA A 248 11.58 13.42 -5.16
N MET A 249 12.22 12.34 -4.66
CA MET A 249 12.60 12.21 -3.25
C MET A 249 13.54 13.34 -2.82
N GLU A 250 14.52 13.67 -3.66
CA GLU A 250 15.44 14.78 -3.41
C GLU A 250 14.68 16.12 -3.24
N ARG A 251 13.72 16.41 -4.12
CA ARG A 251 12.91 17.63 -4.03
C ARG A 251 12.09 17.68 -2.76
N ARG A 252 11.49 16.56 -2.35
CA ARG A 252 10.71 16.45 -1.12
C ARG A 252 11.59 16.71 0.11
N LEU A 253 12.75 16.07 0.19
CA LEU A 253 13.73 16.31 1.26
C LEU A 253 14.20 17.77 1.31
N ARG A 254 14.44 18.40 0.15
CA ARG A 254 14.80 19.83 0.10
C ARG A 254 13.66 20.74 0.57
N GLN A 255 12.41 20.41 0.25
CA GLN A 255 11.24 21.15 0.74
C GLN A 255 11.12 21.08 2.27
N ASP A 256 11.49 19.93 2.85
CA ASP A 256 11.53 19.72 4.30
C ASP A 256 12.79 20.28 4.98
N GLY A 257 13.64 20.99 4.23
CA GLY A 257 14.79 21.74 4.74
C GLY A 257 16.11 20.98 4.78
N TYR A 258 16.17 19.79 4.17
CA TYR A 258 17.39 18.99 4.14
C TYR A 258 18.32 19.36 2.98
N ASN A 259 19.63 19.31 3.25
CA ASN A 259 20.64 19.34 2.19
C ASN A 259 20.79 17.93 1.61
N THR A 260 20.76 17.82 0.28
CA THR A 260 20.72 16.52 -0.40
C THR A 260 21.79 16.40 -1.47
N MET A 261 22.23 15.17 -1.72
CA MET A 261 23.08 14.80 -2.85
C MET A 261 22.59 13.48 -3.44
N LEU A 262 22.34 13.45 -4.74
CA LEU A 262 22.10 12.20 -5.45
C LEU A 262 23.39 11.39 -5.55
N THR A 263 23.32 10.12 -5.19
CA THR A 263 24.43 9.17 -5.23
C THR A 263 24.00 7.92 -5.98
N THR A 264 24.92 7.32 -6.73
CA THR A 264 24.70 6.03 -7.40
C THR A 264 25.54 4.94 -6.73
N ARG A 265 25.08 3.70 -6.78
CA ARG A 265 25.95 2.52 -6.63
C ARG A 265 26.37 2.02 -8.00
#